data_AF-A0A2U3EYX6-F1
#
_entry.id   AF-A0A2U3EYX6-F1
#
_cell.length_a   1.000
_cell.length_b   1.000
_cell.length_c   1.000
_cell.angle_alpha   90.00
_cell.angle_beta   90.00
_cell.angle_gamma   90.00
#
_symmetry.space_group_name_H-M   'P 1'
#
loop_
_entity.id
_entity.type
_entity.pdbx_description
1 polymer ?
#
loop_
_entity_poly.entity_id
_entity_poly.type
_entity_poly.pdbx_seq_one_letter_code
_entity_poly.pdbx_strand_id
1 'polypeptide(L)'
;MKVITLNTHYLELVDKYYSAKGFGGFVASFVFFGFSLLYLAVLIKSVPYIDWKFSTSEEMLLLMSLICIPTILFSFKLLKTEWFAWTHYPIRFDRKNRLVHVFRLN
;
A
#
# COMPACT_ATOMS: atom_id res chain seq x y z
N MET A 1 -14.53 8.78 15.59
CA MET A 1 -13.39 8.54 16.50
C MET A 1 -13.69 7.27 17.29
N LYS A 2 -12.71 6.37 17.44
CA LYS A 2 -12.86 5.12 18.21
C LYS A 2 -12.05 5.23 19.49
N VAL A 3 -12.59 4.73 20.61
CA VAL A 3 -11.90 4.66 21.90
C VAL A 3 -11.13 3.35 21.95
N ILE A 4 -9.84 3.39 22.28
CA ILE A 4 -9.02 2.18 22.45
C ILE A 4 -9.16 1.69 23.88
N THR A 5 -8.92 2.59 24.83
CA THR A 5 -8.97 2.30 26.27
C THR A 5 -9.59 3.49 26.99
N LEU A 6 -10.37 3.18 28.03
CA LEU A 6 -10.96 4.18 28.91
C LEU A 6 -10.75 3.72 30.35
N ASN A 7 -10.07 4.55 31.12
CA ASN A 7 -9.82 4.36 32.53
C ASN A 7 -10.21 5.64 33.28
N THR A 8 -10.39 5.56 34.59
CA THR A 8 -10.67 6.70 35.47
C THR A 8 -9.62 7.81 35.37
N HIS A 9 -8.36 7.44 35.06
CA HIS A 9 -7.24 8.37 34.97
C HIS A 9 -6.93 8.88 33.57
N TYR A 10 -7.15 8.07 32.53
CA TYR A 10 -6.79 8.42 31.16
C TYR A 10 -7.75 7.83 30.14
N LEU A 11 -7.79 8.47 28.98
CA LEU A 11 -8.62 8.05 27.85
C LEU A 11 -7.76 8.07 26.58
N GLU A 12 -7.72 6.95 25.87
CA GLU A 12 -6.96 6.81 24.62
C GLU A 12 -7.90 6.75 23.42
N LEU A 13 -7.70 7.68 22.49
CA LEU A 13 -8.44 7.76 21.25
C LEU A 13 -7.57 7.37 20.07
N VAL A 14 -8.23 6.75 19.10
CA VAL A 14 -7.69 6.58 17.76
C VAL A 14 -7.85 7.89 16.97
N ASP A 15 -6.82 8.26 16.22
CA ASP A 15 -6.85 9.36 15.26
C ASP A 15 -8.04 9.26 14.27
N LYS A 16 -8.57 10.42 13.87
CA LYS A 16 -9.73 10.52 12.95
C LYS A 16 -9.47 9.83 11.62
N TYR A 17 -8.24 9.93 11.09
CA TYR A 17 -7.88 9.39 9.79
C TYR A 17 -7.67 7.87 9.79
N TYR A 18 -7.69 7.23 10.96
CA TYR A 18 -7.56 5.78 11.06
C TYR A 18 -8.65 5.03 10.30
N SER A 19 -9.88 5.53 10.27
CA SER A 19 -10.99 4.81 9.64
C SER A 19 -10.87 4.67 8.12
N ALA A 20 -10.12 5.56 7.48
CA ALA A 20 -9.88 5.53 6.04
C ALA A 20 -8.53 4.88 5.68
N LYS A 21 -7.65 4.64 6.67
CA LYS A 21 -6.38 3.95 6.46
C LYS A 21 -6.63 2.47 6.14
N GLY A 22 -5.89 1.96 5.16
CA GLY A 22 -5.95 0.55 4.74
C GLY A 22 -6.80 0.30 3.49
N PHE A 23 -7.76 1.17 3.14
CA PHE A 23 -8.50 0.99 1.88
C PHE A 23 -7.61 1.25 0.67
N GLY A 24 -6.75 2.27 0.73
CA GLY A 24 -5.77 2.55 -0.33
C GLY A 24 -4.77 1.40 -0.49
N GLY A 25 -4.25 0.86 0.61
CA GLY A 25 -3.36 -0.29 0.64
C GLY A 25 -4.02 -1.57 0.15
N PHE A 26 -5.32 -1.77 0.43
CA PHE A 26 -6.09 -2.89 -0.11
C PHE A 26 -6.18 -2.81 -1.64
N VAL A 27 -6.61 -1.67 -2.18
CA VAL A 27 -6.68 -1.46 -3.64
C VAL A 27 -5.30 -1.59 -4.28
N ALA A 28 -4.28 -0.96 -3.69
CA ALA A 28 -2.91 -1.04 -4.18
C ALA A 28 -2.36 -2.48 -4.17
N SER A 29 -2.75 -3.30 -3.19
CA SER A 29 -2.39 -4.73 -3.12
C SER A 29 -2.96 -5.51 -4.29
N PHE A 30 -4.26 -5.36 -4.57
CA PHE A 30 -4.90 -6.01 -5.72
C PHE A 30 -4.25 -5.59 -7.05
N VAL A 31 -3.95 -4.31 -7.21
CA VAL A 31 -3.27 -3.79 -8.41
C VAL A 31 -1.87 -4.38 -8.52
N PHE A 32 -1.07 -4.37 -7.44
CA PHE A 32 0.30 -4.87 -7.45
C PHE A 32 0.35 -6.37 -7.81
N PHE A 33 -0.41 -7.21 -7.10
CA PHE A 33 -0.41 -8.65 -7.36
C PHE A 33 -1.04 -9.00 -8.71
N GLY A 34 -2.13 -8.30 -9.09
CA GLY A 34 -2.79 -8.52 -10.38
C GLY A 34 -1.90 -8.23 -11.57
N PHE A 35 -1.26 -7.05 -11.60
CA PHE A 35 -0.35 -6.69 -12.69
C PHE A 35 0.96 -7.47 -12.66
N SER A 36 1.48 -7.82 -11.48
CA SER A 36 2.66 -8.68 -11.35
C SER A 36 2.41 -10.08 -11.94
N LEU A 37 1.27 -10.70 -11.60
CA LEU A 37 0.90 -12.00 -12.12
C LEU A 37 0.62 -11.97 -13.62
N LEU A 38 -0.07 -10.92 -14.11
CA LEU A 38 -0.29 -10.71 -15.54
C LEU A 38 1.04 -10.57 -16.28
N TYR A 39 1.96 -9.77 -15.78
CA TYR A 39 3.27 -9.56 -16.40
C TYR A 39 4.09 -10.86 -16.42
N LEU A 40 4.07 -11.64 -15.34
CA LEU A 40 4.72 -12.94 -15.28
C LEU A 40 4.13 -13.92 -16.31
N ALA A 41 2.81 -13.94 -16.48
CA ALA A 41 2.16 -14.76 -17.50
C ALA A 41 2.55 -14.36 -18.93
N VAL A 42 2.68 -13.05 -19.20
CA VAL A 42 3.18 -12.53 -20.48
C VAL A 42 4.61 -13.00 -20.70
N LEU A 43 5.51 -12.84 -19.73
CA LEU A 43 6.90 -13.29 -19.83
C LEU A 43 7.01 -14.79 -20.12
N ILE A 44 6.29 -15.64 -19.39
CA ILE A 44 6.31 -17.10 -19.65
C ILE A 44 5.88 -17.42 -21.08
N LYS A 45 4.88 -16.71 -21.61
CA LYS A 45 4.38 -16.95 -22.96
C LYS A 45 5.29 -16.41 -24.06
N SER A 46 5.94 -15.26 -23.86
CA SER A 46 6.66 -14.59 -24.93
C SER A 46 8.15 -14.96 -24.96
N VAL A 47 8.78 -15.16 -23.79
CA VAL A 47 10.24 -15.45 -23.70
C VAL A 47 10.70 -16.66 -24.51
N PRO A 48 9.95 -17.79 -24.58
CA PRO A 48 10.37 -18.95 -25.37
C PRO A 48 10.34 -18.73 -26.89
N TYR A 49 9.65 -17.68 -27.36
CA TYR A 49 9.46 -17.36 -28.78
C TYR A 49 10.20 -16.09 -29.19
N ILE A 50 11.21 -15.69 -28.41
CA ILE A 50 12.10 -14.59 -28.78
C ILE A 50 13.09 -15.14 -29.80
N ASP A 51 13.02 -14.60 -31.01
CA ASP A 51 13.90 -14.96 -32.12
C ASP A 51 14.77 -13.75 -32.49
N TRP A 52 15.79 -13.94 -33.34
CA TRP A 52 16.61 -12.83 -33.81
C TRP A 52 15.83 -11.80 -34.66
N LYS A 53 14.65 -12.17 -35.16
CA LYS A 53 13.78 -11.30 -35.95
C LYS A 53 12.68 -10.77 -35.05
N PHE A 54 12.54 -9.45 -35.05
CA PHE A 54 11.43 -8.76 -34.39
C PHE A 54 10.10 -9.35 -34.86
N SER A 55 9.43 -10.04 -33.95
CA SER A 55 8.18 -10.73 -34.22
C SER A 55 7.06 -10.11 -33.39
N THR A 56 5.81 -10.45 -33.72
CA THR A 56 4.62 -9.91 -33.06
C THR A 56 4.61 -10.18 -31.54
N SER A 57 5.29 -11.22 -31.07
CA SER A 57 5.40 -11.54 -29.63
C SER A 57 6.28 -10.53 -28.88
N GLU A 58 7.31 -9.99 -29.52
CA GLU A 58 8.24 -9.01 -28.94
C GLU A 58 7.59 -7.62 -28.86
N GLU A 59 6.86 -7.22 -29.90
CA GLU A 59 6.05 -5.99 -29.89
C GLU A 59 5.02 -6.01 -28.75
N MET A 60 4.33 -7.14 -28.58
CA MET A 60 3.36 -7.32 -27.50
C MET A 60 4.04 -7.30 -26.13
N LEU A 61 5.21 -7.94 -25.97
CA LEU A 61 5.99 -7.89 -24.73
C LEU A 61 6.41 -6.46 -24.40
N LEU A 62 6.89 -5.69 -25.37
CA LEU A 62 7.32 -4.31 -25.14
C LEU A 62 6.14 -3.41 -24.75
N LEU A 63 5.02 -3.50 -25.45
CA LEU A 63 3.82 -2.75 -25.12
C LEU A 63 3.28 -3.09 -23.72
N MET A 64 3.25 -4.38 -23.38
CA MET A 64 2.81 -4.82 -22.05
C MET A 64 3.80 -4.40 -20.96
N SER A 65 5.10 -4.43 -21.22
CA SER A 65 6.13 -3.97 -20.28
C SER A 65 6.01 -2.47 -19.99
N LEU A 66 5.70 -1.66 -21.01
CA LEU A 66 5.53 -0.21 -20.89
C LEU A 66 4.37 0.16 -19.93
N ILE A 67 3.33 -0.68 -19.85
CA ILE A 67 2.16 -0.45 -18.98
C ILE A 67 2.35 -1.14 -17.61
N CYS A 68 2.83 -2.38 -17.59
CA CYS A 68 2.93 -3.18 -16.37
C CYS A 68 4.04 -2.70 -15.43
N ILE A 69 5.21 -2.32 -15.97
CA ILE A 69 6.33 -1.89 -15.12
C ILE A 69 5.98 -0.63 -14.30
N PRO A 70 5.50 0.49 -14.89
CA PRO A 70 5.21 1.68 -14.08
C PRO A 70 4.05 1.46 -13.12
N THR A 71 3.03 0.66 -13.49
CA THR A 71 1.91 0.35 -12.60
C THR A 71 2.34 -0.51 -11.40
N ILE A 72 3.21 -1.48 -11.60
CA ILE A 72 3.82 -2.29 -10.51
C ILE A 72 4.67 -1.40 -9.59
N LEU A 73 5.52 -0.54 -10.16
CA LEU A 73 6.38 0.35 -9.36
C LEU A 73 5.57 1.36 -8.54
N PHE A 74 4.53 1.95 -9.15
CA PHE A 74 3.68 2.92 -8.48
C PHE A 74 2.85 2.26 -7.36
N SER A 75 2.22 1.11 -7.64
CA SER A 75 1.45 0.36 -6.65
C SER A 75 2.33 -0.13 -5.50
N PHE A 76 3.55 -0.58 -5.77
CA PHE A 76 4.52 -0.95 -4.75
C PHE A 76 4.92 0.24 -3.86
N LYS A 77 5.12 1.43 -4.45
CA LYS A 77 5.42 2.65 -3.69
C LYS A 77 4.26 3.00 -2.74
N LEU A 78 3.01 2.89 -3.19
CA LEU A 78 1.82 3.12 -2.35
C LEU A 78 1.70 2.07 -1.23
N LEU A 79 1.91 0.80 -1.55
CA LEU A 79 1.94 -0.27 -0.54
C LEU A 79 3.01 0.00 0.52
N LYS A 80 4.20 0.44 0.10
CA LYS A 80 5.27 0.77 1.03
C LYS A 80 4.85 1.88 2.01
N THR A 81 4.09 2.86 1.53
CA THR A 81 3.61 3.95 2.40
C THR A 81 2.51 3.53 3.37
N GLU A 82 1.66 2.57 3.01
CA GLU A 82 0.55 2.16 3.88
C GLU A 82 0.90 1.00 4.81
N TRP A 83 1.64 -0.01 4.33
CA TRP A 83 1.92 -1.23 5.10
C TRP A 83 3.06 -1.06 6.10
N PHE A 84 4.03 -0.18 5.83
CA PHE A 84 5.12 0.11 6.75
C PHE A 84 4.87 1.35 7.61
N ALA A 85 3.73 2.01 7.44
CA ALA A 85 3.31 3.08 8.34
C ALA A 85 2.66 2.50 9.60
N TRP A 86 2.78 3.24 10.70
CA TRP A 86 2.07 2.91 11.93
C TRP A 86 0.58 2.91 11.67
N THR A 87 -0.09 1.82 12.06
CA THR A 87 -1.53 1.69 11.86
C THR A 87 -2.27 2.60 12.83
N HIS A 88 -1.84 2.68 14.09
CA HIS A 88 -2.48 3.48 15.13
C HIS A 88 -1.60 4.63 15.59
N TYR A 89 -2.18 5.83 15.62
CA TYR A 89 -1.61 7.04 16.20
C TYR A 89 -2.44 7.42 17.43
N PRO A 90 -2.13 6.87 18.62
CA PRO A 90 -2.93 7.09 19.80
C PRO A 90 -2.78 8.53 20.29
N ILE A 91 -3.91 9.12 20.68
CA ILE A 91 -3.97 10.39 21.42
C ILE A 91 -4.44 10.05 22.83
N ARG A 92 -3.62 10.36 23.83
CA ARG A 92 -3.93 10.08 25.24
C ARG A 92 -4.29 11.36 25.97
N PHE A 93 -5.48 11.39 26.57
CA PHE A 93 -5.93 12.45 27.46
C PHE A 93 -5.69 12.02 28.90
N ASP A 94 -4.84 12.74 29.63
CA ASP A 94 -4.60 12.52 31.06
C ASP A 94 -5.48 13.48 31.87
N ARG A 95 -6.45 12.91 32.60
CA ARG A 95 -7.38 13.69 33.42
C ARG A 95 -6.71 14.25 34.68
N LYS A 96 -5.75 13.51 35.25
CA LYS A 96 -5.11 13.86 36.52
C LYS A 96 -4.18 15.06 36.34
N ASN A 97 -3.37 15.03 35.29
CA ASN A 97 -2.43 16.11 34.98
C ASN A 97 -3.03 17.20 34.08
N ARG A 98 -4.22 16.97 33.51
CA ARG A 98 -4.88 17.86 32.52
C ARG A 98 -4.00 18.11 31.29
N LEU A 99 -3.31 17.06 30.83
CA LEU A 99 -2.40 17.11 29.68
C LEU A 99 -2.89 16.21 28.54
N VAL A 100 -2.52 16.57 27.31
CA VAL A 100 -2.79 15.78 26.10
C VAL A 100 -1.47 15.32 25.53
N HIS A 101 -1.29 14.01 25.41
CA HIS A 101 -0.13 13.40 24.78
C HIS A 101 -0.49 13.02 23.35
N VAL A 102 0.23 13.60 22.40
CA VAL A 102 0.05 13.35 20.97
C VAL A 102 1.27 12.60 20.44
N PHE A 103 1.03 11.48 19.78
CA PHE A 103 2.08 10.75 19.08
C PHE A 103 2.47 11.52 17.80
N ARG A 104 3.74 11.94 17.71
CA ARG A 104 4.30 12.61 16.53
C ARG A 104 5.27 11.65 15.82
N LEU A 105 5.14 11.55 14.49
CA LEU A 105 6.19 11.02 13.63
C LEU A 105 7.18 12.16 13.35
N ASN A 106 8.47 11.92 13.57
CA ASN A 106 9.55 12.82 13.16
C ASN A 106 9.85 12.67 11.66
#